data_AF-R6YVD9-F1
#
_entry.id   AF-R6YVD9-F1
#
_cell.length_a   1.000
_cell.length_b   1.000
_cell.length_c   1.000
_cell.angle_alpha   90.00
_cell.angle_beta   90.00
_cell.angle_gamma   90.00
#
_symmetry.space_group_name_H-M   'P 1'
#
loop_
_entity.id
_entity.type
_entity.pdbx_description
1 polymer ?
#
loop_
_entity_poly.entity_id
_entity_poly.type
_entity_poly.pdbx_seq_one_letter_code
_entity_poly.pdbx_strand_id
1 'polypeptide(L)'
;MKKRKKKPNRTGLYLVMTVVLLFCATLGIHSISLRATCSSLQEQKTELEAKKSDLEKEAKSIEEQKKYMQTNEYIEEMAREKFGLVYDDEIVFKAK
;
A
#
# COMPACT_ATOMS: atom_id res chain seq x y z
N MET A 1 14.67 66.13 -45.16
CA MET A 1 14.29 65.73 -43.78
C MET A 1 14.78 64.30 -43.50
N LYS A 2 15.80 64.10 -42.64
CA LYS A 2 16.30 62.75 -42.30
C LYS A 2 15.53 62.20 -41.09
N LYS A 3 14.74 61.15 -41.29
CA LYS A 3 13.98 60.47 -40.22
C LYS A 3 14.96 59.73 -39.28
N ARG A 4 15.01 60.12 -38.00
CA ARG A 4 15.76 59.41 -36.95
C ARG A 4 15.19 58.00 -36.79
N LYS A 5 15.98 56.98 -37.12
CA LYS A 5 15.64 55.58 -36.82
C LYS A 5 15.61 55.40 -35.30
N LYS A 6 14.46 55.04 -34.73
CA LYS A 6 14.33 54.71 -33.30
C LYS A 6 15.18 53.47 -33.01
N LYS A 7 16.11 53.57 -32.05
CA LYS A 7 16.86 52.41 -31.54
C LYS A 7 15.86 51.41 -30.94
N PRO A 8 16.01 50.09 -31.19
CA PRO A 8 15.11 49.10 -30.62
C PRO A 8 15.30 49.01 -29.10
N ASN A 9 14.19 48.94 -28.37
CA ASN A 9 14.13 48.93 -26.91
C ASN A 9 14.53 47.55 -26.37
N ARG A 10 15.82 47.21 -26.42
CA ARG A 10 16.35 45.90 -25.99
C ARG A 10 16.14 45.64 -24.50
N THR A 11 16.00 46.69 -23.68
CA THR A 11 15.75 46.59 -22.24
C THR A 11 14.44 45.88 -21.90
N GLY A 12 13.37 46.13 -22.67
CA GLY A 12 12.10 45.43 -22.48
C GLY A 12 12.20 43.93 -22.80
N LEU A 13 13.00 43.57 -23.80
CA LEU A 13 13.24 42.17 -24.16
C LEU A 13 13.98 41.41 -23.04
N TYR A 14 14.99 42.03 -22.41
CA TYR A 14 15.69 41.43 -21.28
C TYR A 14 14.78 41.23 -20.07
N LEU A 15 13.88 42.18 -19.81
CA LEU A 15 12.92 42.12 -18.71
C LEU A 15 11.89 40.98 -18.89
N VAL A 16 11.43 40.76 -20.12
CA VAL A 16 10.56 39.62 -20.44
C VAL A 16 11.32 38.30 -20.29
N MET A 17 12.58 38.24 -20.73
CA MET A 17 13.41 37.03 -20.60
C MET A 17 13.66 36.62 -19.15
N THR A 18 13.92 37.59 -18.26
CA THR A 18 14.12 37.29 -16.83
C THR A 18 12.84 36.76 -16.17
N VAL A 19 11.67 37.33 -16.51
CA VAL A 19 10.38 36.82 -15.98
C VAL A 19 10.11 35.40 -16.47
N VAL A 20 10.37 35.10 -17.74
CA VAL A 20 10.20 33.75 -18.30
C VAL A 20 11.14 32.74 -17.63
N LEU A 21 12.40 33.11 -17.38
CA LEU A 21 13.37 32.26 -16.68
C LEU A 21 12.93 31.96 -15.24
N LEU A 22 12.45 32.97 -14.51
CA LEU A 22 11.91 32.77 -13.16
C LEU A 22 10.71 31.82 -13.18
N PHE A 23 9.80 31.99 -14.15
CA PHE A 23 8.65 31.10 -14.31
C PHE A 23 9.07 29.66 -14.61
N CYS A 24 10.00 29.45 -15.56
CA CYS A 24 10.56 28.13 -15.85
C CYS A 24 11.26 27.50 -14.63
N ALA A 25 11.99 28.28 -13.83
CA ALA A 25 12.63 27.79 -12.61
C ALA A 25 11.59 27.31 -11.59
N THR A 26 10.52 28.10 -11.36
CA THR A 26 9.44 27.71 -10.45
C THR A 26 8.71 26.46 -10.92
N LEU A 27 8.41 26.34 -12.22
CA LEU A 27 7.80 25.15 -12.82
C LEU A 27 8.72 23.93 -12.77
N GLY A 28 10.02 24.11 -12.96
CA GLY A 28 11.03 23.05 -12.83
C GLY A 28 11.07 22.48 -11.41
N ILE A 29 11.06 23.34 -10.39
CA ILE A 29 11.00 22.92 -8.99
C ILE A 29 9.69 22.17 -8.69
N HIS A 30 8.56 22.69 -9.17
CA HIS A 30 7.26 22.05 -8.96
C HIS A 30 7.15 20.70 -9.67
N SER A 31 7.66 20.57 -10.89
CA SER A 31 7.65 19.31 -11.65
C SER A 31 8.55 18.23 -11.04
N ILE A 32 9.69 18.61 -10.45
CA ILE A 32 10.53 17.70 -9.66
C ILE A 32 9.80 17.28 -8.37
N SER A 33 9.17 18.24 -7.67
CA SER A 33 8.40 17.94 -6.45
C SER A 33 7.22 17.01 -6.72
N LEU A 34 6.52 17.19 -7.84
CA LEU A 34 5.35 16.39 -8.21
C LEU A 34 5.73 14.94 -8.52
N ARG A 35 6.90 14.72 -9.15
CA ARG A 35 7.44 13.37 -9.39
C ARG A 35 7.88 12.69 -8.10
N ALA A 36 8.48 13.44 -7.16
CA ALA A 36 8.85 12.91 -5.85
C ALA A 36 7.60 12.49 -5.04
N THR A 37 6.54 13.29 -5.07
CA THR A 37 5.28 12.97 -4.40
C THR A 37 4.63 11.73 -5.02
N CYS A 38 4.55 11.62 -6.35
CA CYS A 38 4.00 10.42 -7.01
C CYS A 38 4.72 9.12 -6.64
N SER A 39 6.06 9.13 -6.56
CA SER A 39 6.83 7.94 -6.16
C SER A 39 6.49 7.51 -4.73
N SER A 40 6.46 8.47 -3.80
CA SER A 40 6.14 8.19 -2.39
C SER A 40 4.71 7.70 -2.17
N LEU A 41 3.74 8.18 -2.97
CA LEU A 41 2.37 7.69 -2.92
C LEU A 41 2.23 6.29 -3.52
N GLN A 42 3.03 5.96 -4.54
CA GLN A 42 3.01 4.65 -5.14
C GLN A 42 3.59 3.59 -4.21
N GLU A 43 4.71 3.89 -3.53
CA GLU A 43 5.28 3.02 -2.49
C GLU A 43 4.30 2.78 -1.35
N GLN A 44 3.68 3.84 -0.82
CA GLN A 44 2.66 3.72 0.21
C GLN A 44 1.47 2.88 -0.25
N LYS A 45 0.98 3.06 -1.48
CA LYS A 45 -0.09 2.21 -2.03
C LYS A 45 0.30 0.75 -2.07
N THR A 46 1.50 0.43 -2.56
CA THR A 46 1.97 -0.96 -2.65
C THR A 46 2.13 -1.59 -1.27
N GLU A 47 2.61 -0.83 -0.29
CA GLU A 47 2.74 -1.30 1.10
C GLU A 47 1.37 -1.55 1.74
N LEU A 48 0.42 -0.62 1.57
CA LEU A 48 -0.93 -0.77 2.08
C LEU A 48 -1.69 -1.93 1.41
N GLU A 49 -1.52 -2.13 0.10
CA GLU A 49 -2.12 -3.27 -0.62
C GLU A 49 -1.54 -4.61 -0.16
N ALA A 50 -0.24 -4.69 0.09
CA ALA A 50 0.39 -5.88 0.64
C ALA A 50 -0.17 -6.22 2.03
N LYS A 51 -0.23 -5.23 2.93
CA LYS A 51 -0.81 -5.40 4.28
C LYS A 51 -2.27 -5.86 4.22
N LYS A 52 -3.05 -5.31 3.29
CA LYS A 52 -4.46 -5.70 3.11
C LYS A 52 -4.58 -7.17 2.67
N SER A 53 -3.77 -7.59 1.70
CA SER A 53 -3.77 -8.97 1.20
C SER A 53 -3.39 -9.98 2.30
N ASP A 54 -2.40 -9.66 3.13
CA ASP A 54 -1.99 -10.54 4.21
C ASP A 54 -3.05 -10.63 5.32
N LEU A 55 -3.65 -9.50 5.69
CA LEU A 55 -4.78 -9.48 6.63
C LEU A 55 -6.00 -10.27 6.11
N GLU A 56 -6.30 -10.19 4.82
CA GLU A 56 -7.40 -10.96 4.22
C GLU A 56 -7.13 -12.48 4.24
N LYS A 57 -5.87 -12.90 4.06
CA LYS A 57 -5.49 -14.32 4.20
C LYS A 57 -5.62 -14.80 5.64
N GLU A 58 -5.17 -13.98 6.60
CA GLU A 58 -5.28 -14.29 8.02
C GLU A 58 -6.76 -14.38 8.46
N ALA A 59 -7.61 -13.46 7.99
CA ALA A 59 -9.04 -13.51 8.25
C ALA A 59 -9.68 -14.81 7.73
N LYS A 60 -9.31 -15.27 6.52
CA LYS A 60 -9.78 -16.54 5.96
C LYS A 60 -9.32 -17.75 6.78
N SER A 61 -8.06 -17.79 7.19
CA SER A 61 -7.54 -18.91 7.99
C SER A 61 -8.19 -18.98 9.38
N ILE A 62 -8.52 -17.83 9.98
CA ILE A 62 -9.29 -17.77 11.23
C ILE A 62 -10.72 -18.27 11.00
N GLU A 63 -11.35 -17.92 9.88
CA GLU A 63 -12.70 -18.39 9.55
C GLU A 63 -12.74 -19.91 9.32
N GLU A 64 -11.74 -20.46 8.62
CA GLU A 64 -11.58 -21.90 8.42
C GLU A 64 -11.35 -22.63 9.74
N GLN A 65 -10.47 -22.13 10.60
CA GLN A 65 -10.25 -22.67 11.95
C GLN A 65 -11.53 -22.62 12.77
N LYS A 66 -12.28 -21.52 12.72
CA LYS A 66 -13.56 -21.40 13.43
C LYS A 66 -14.56 -22.44 12.94
N LYS A 67 -14.63 -22.70 11.63
CA LYS A 67 -15.48 -23.77 11.08
C LYS A 67 -15.01 -25.14 11.55
N TYR A 68 -13.71 -25.42 11.55
CA TYR A 68 -13.14 -26.68 12.06
C TYR A 68 -13.47 -26.87 13.54
N MET A 69 -13.30 -25.85 14.38
CA MET A 69 -13.63 -25.93 15.81
C MET A 69 -15.13 -26.13 16.08
N GLN A 70 -16.00 -25.85 15.10
CA GLN A 70 -17.44 -26.08 15.18
C GLN A 70 -17.85 -27.47 14.70
N THR A 71 -16.94 -28.29 14.17
CA THR A 71 -17.28 -29.64 13.73
C THR A 71 -17.40 -30.59 14.91
N ASN A 72 -18.22 -31.63 14.74
CA ASN A 72 -18.32 -32.71 15.73
C ASN A 72 -16.98 -33.44 15.92
N GLU A 73 -16.14 -33.48 14.88
CA GLU A 73 -14.80 -34.09 14.92
C GLU A 73 -13.88 -33.39 15.91
N TYR A 74 -13.88 -32.04 15.95
CA TYR A 74 -13.13 -31.30 16.96
C TYR A 74 -13.68 -31.55 18.38
N ILE A 75 -15.00 -31.66 18.54
CA ILE A 75 -15.63 -31.97 19.83
C ILE A 75 -15.24 -33.38 20.30
N GLU A 76 -15.24 -34.37 19.40
CA GLU A 76 -14.83 -35.75 19.68
C GLU A 76 -13.35 -35.85 20.03
N GLU A 77 -12.47 -35.17 19.28
CA GLU A 77 -11.04 -35.11 19.57
C GLU A 77 -10.77 -34.49 20.94
N MET A 78 -11.43 -33.35 21.24
CA MET A 78 -11.33 -32.70 22.54
C MET A 78 -11.92 -33.55 23.68
N ALA A 79 -12.97 -34.33 23.41
CA ALA A 79 -13.59 -35.24 24.38
C ALA A 79 -12.68 -36.43 24.69
N ARG A 80 -12.04 -37.01 23.66
CA ARG A 80 -11.03 -38.06 23.81
C ARG A 80 -9.79 -37.56 24.56
N GLU A 81 -9.26 -36.39 24.20
CA GLU A 81 -8.04 -35.85 24.79
C GLU A 81 -8.24 -35.37 26.24
N LYS A 82 -9.29 -34.59 26.50
CA LYS A 82 -9.51 -34.00 27.84
C LYS A 82 -10.21 -34.91 28.82
N PHE A 83 -11.19 -35.68 28.36
CA PHE A 83 -12.03 -36.51 29.24
C PHE A 83 -11.75 -38.00 29.08
N GLY A 84 -10.91 -38.41 28.11
CA GLY A 84 -10.65 -39.83 27.86
C GLY A 84 -11.90 -40.59 27.37
N LEU A 85 -12.89 -39.87 26.85
CA LEU A 85 -14.16 -40.44 26.40
C LEU A 85 -13.94 -41.15 25.08
N VAL A 86 -14.39 -42.41 25.02
CA VAL A 86 -14.14 -43.34 23.91
C VAL A 86 -15.47 -44.04 23.63
N TYR A 87 -15.74 -44.41 22.38
CA TYR A 87 -16.98 -45.10 22.07
C TYR A 87 -17.00 -46.50 22.71
N ASP A 88 -18.20 -47.02 23.00
CA ASP A 88 -18.38 -48.28 23.74
C ASP A 88 -17.72 -49.50 23.05
N ASP A 89 -17.43 -49.40 21.75
CA ASP A 89 -16.77 -50.40 20.90
C ASP A 89 -15.26 -50.16 20.67
N GLU A 90 -14.67 -49.10 21.24
CA GLU A 90 -13.26 -48.74 21.09
C GLU A 90 -12.45 -49.00 22.39
N ILE A 91 -11.22 -49.54 22.28
CA ILE A 91 -10.32 -49.83 23.43
C ILE A 91 -9.10 -48.89 23.39
N VAL A 92 -8.88 -48.12 24.47
CA VAL A 92 -7.72 -47.21 24.58
C VAL A 92 -6.46 -47.94 25.03
N PHE A 93 -5.42 -47.90 24.21
CA PHE A 93 -4.08 -48.31 24.59
C PHE A 93 -3.24 -47.09 24.99
N LYS A 94 -2.96 -46.93 26.29
CA LYS A 94 -1.94 -45.97 26.74
C LYS A 94 -0.56 -46.61 26.57
N ALA A 95 0.25 -46.05 25.66
CA ALA A 95 1.67 -46.39 25.57
C ALA A 95 2.40 -45.92 26.85
N LYS A 96 3.31 -46.75 27.35
CA LYS A 96 4.22 -46.39 28.45
C LYS A 96 5.38 -45.56 27.93
#